data_AF-A0A948CD31-F1
#
_entry.id   AF-A0A948CD31-F1
#
_cell.length_a   1.000
_cell.length_b   1.000
_cell.length_c   1.000
_cell.angle_alpha   90.00
_cell.angle_beta   90.00
_cell.angle_gamma   90.00
#
_symmetry.space_group_name_H-M   'P 1'
#
loop_
_entity.id
_entity.type
_entity.pdbx_description
1 polymer ?
#
loop_
_entity_poly.entity_id
_entity_poly.type
_entity_poly.pdbx_seq_one_letter_code
_entity_poly.pdbx_strand_id
1 'polypeptide(L)'
;MAQEVRWRHAPHQLAPDSTVEILRFEVADLVAVIKSCVAASELYDALVEEGGLTQGTQVVPISCFAVTDDWTPQALAEGTRYASYRLVEAAKLIDAGFLIWPTDVLNDGQEDPRNEVHFDVIVAWEGVAREEFASTDKKVRAQARDRLRPAFEELLSLLGEPQSLEEPPT
;
A
#
# COMPACT_ATOMS: atom_id res chain seq x y z
N MET A 1 -10.49 6.95 -16.48
CA MET A 1 -9.29 6.11 -16.66
C MET A 1 -9.58 4.81 -15.94
N ALA A 2 -9.42 3.69 -16.62
CA ALA A 2 -9.60 2.37 -16.03
C ALA A 2 -8.26 1.94 -15.44
N GLN A 3 -8.21 1.77 -14.11
CA GLN A 3 -7.07 1.22 -13.42
C GLN A 3 -7.33 -0.26 -13.14
N GLU A 4 -6.31 -1.08 -13.30
CA GLU A 4 -6.34 -2.51 -13.00
C GLU A 4 -5.11 -2.89 -12.18
N VAL A 5 -5.27 -3.83 -11.25
CA VAL A 5 -4.19 -4.40 -10.44
C VAL A 5 -4.20 -5.90 -10.56
N ARG A 6 -3.01 -6.51 -10.70
CA ARG A 6 -2.84 -7.97 -10.79
C ARG A 6 -1.76 -8.44 -9.84
N TRP A 7 -1.92 -9.63 -9.25
CA TRP A 7 -0.82 -10.30 -8.57
C TRP A 7 0.26 -10.69 -9.60
N ARG A 8 1.53 -10.45 -9.25
CA ARG A 8 2.62 -11.04 -10.03
C ARG A 8 2.66 -12.56 -9.80
N HIS A 9 2.84 -13.31 -10.88
CA HIS A 9 2.60 -14.77 -10.92
C HIS A 9 3.48 -15.67 -10.00
N ALA A 10 4.45 -15.15 -9.23
CA ALA A 10 5.20 -15.90 -8.19
C ALA A 10 6.14 -14.99 -7.35
N PRO A 11 6.49 -15.39 -6.11
CA PRO A 11 5.56 -15.75 -5.05
C PRO A 11 4.67 -14.53 -4.69
N HIS A 12 3.42 -14.80 -4.31
CA HIS A 12 2.45 -13.75 -4.00
C HIS A 12 2.84 -12.92 -2.78
N GLN A 13 3.62 -13.46 -1.85
CA GLN A 13 4.10 -12.71 -0.69
C GLN A 13 5.62 -12.62 -0.73
N LEU A 14 6.17 -11.45 -0.39
CA LEU A 14 7.59 -11.36 -0.06
C LEU A 14 7.88 -12.29 1.12
N ALA A 15 8.81 -13.22 0.89
CA ALA A 15 9.27 -14.10 1.95
C ALA A 15 10.07 -13.30 2.99
N PRO A 16 10.11 -13.73 4.27
CA PRO A 16 10.90 -13.06 5.30
C PRO A 16 12.39 -12.96 4.97
N ASP A 17 12.92 -13.86 4.13
CA ASP A 17 14.30 -13.88 3.63
C ASP A 17 14.48 -13.14 2.30
N SER A 18 13.45 -12.46 1.80
CA SER A 18 13.54 -11.63 0.61
C SER A 18 14.62 -10.56 0.76
N THR A 19 15.40 -10.36 -0.30
CA THR A 19 16.46 -9.33 -0.37
C THR A 19 15.91 -7.91 -0.55
N VAL A 20 14.59 -7.72 -0.51
CA VAL A 20 13.99 -6.38 -0.53
C VAL A 20 14.23 -5.74 0.83
N GLU A 21 15.35 -5.03 0.92
CA GLU A 21 15.79 -4.43 2.17
C GLU A 21 15.04 -3.15 2.51
N ILE A 22 14.47 -2.43 1.53
CA ILE A 22 13.83 -1.14 1.79
C ILE A 22 12.63 -0.90 0.88
N LEU A 23 11.50 -0.56 1.49
CA LEU A 23 10.27 -0.11 0.83
C LEU A 23 10.03 1.38 1.06
N ARG A 24 9.65 2.08 -0.02
CA ARG A 24 9.27 3.49 -0.04
C ARG A 24 7.75 3.65 0.07
N PHE A 25 7.31 4.50 0.99
CA PHE A 25 5.89 4.89 1.14
C PHE A 25 5.69 6.39 0.94
N GLU A 26 4.64 6.74 0.21
CA GLU A 26 4.21 8.13 0.00
C GLU A 26 3.05 8.43 0.96
N VAL A 27 3.38 8.90 2.17
CA VAL A 27 2.36 9.06 3.23
C VAL A 27 1.85 10.49 3.25
N ALA A 28 0.59 10.66 2.81
CA ALA A 28 -0.23 11.84 3.10
C ALA A 28 -0.74 11.80 4.55
N ASP A 29 -1.52 12.82 4.98
CA ASP A 29 -2.26 12.74 6.25
C ASP A 29 -3.02 11.40 6.37
N LEU A 30 -3.03 10.79 7.57
CA LEU A 30 -3.59 9.46 7.82
C LEU A 30 -5.04 9.32 7.32
N VAL A 31 -5.87 10.37 7.42
CA VAL A 31 -7.24 10.34 6.89
C VAL A 31 -7.26 10.29 5.36
N ALA A 32 -6.33 10.99 4.71
CA ALA A 32 -6.19 10.94 3.26
C ALA A 32 -5.71 9.55 2.81
N VAL A 33 -4.75 8.96 3.51
CA VAL A 33 -4.26 7.61 3.23
C VAL A 33 -5.39 6.59 3.35
N ILE A 34 -6.09 6.54 4.50
CA ILE A 34 -7.23 5.63 4.70
C ILE A 34 -8.27 5.77 3.57
N LYS A 35 -8.60 7.01 3.17
CA LYS A 35 -9.55 7.24 2.08
C LYS A 35 -9.07 6.71 0.74
N SER A 36 -7.82 6.97 0.38
CA SER A 36 -7.24 6.50 -0.88
C SER A 36 -7.18 4.97 -0.92
N CYS A 37 -6.72 4.34 0.16
CA CYS A 37 -6.65 2.88 0.25
C CYS A 37 -8.04 2.25 0.14
N VAL A 38 -9.04 2.79 0.85
CA VAL A 38 -10.42 2.28 0.77
C VAL A 38 -10.97 2.41 -0.65
N ALA A 39 -10.68 3.51 -1.35
CA ALA A 39 -11.11 3.68 -2.73
C ALA A 39 -10.46 2.66 -3.68
N ALA A 40 -9.22 2.24 -3.41
CA ALA A 40 -8.52 1.22 -4.19
C ALA A 40 -8.95 -0.21 -3.85
N SER A 41 -9.63 -0.44 -2.73
CA SER A 41 -9.99 -1.78 -2.22
C SER A 41 -10.76 -2.65 -3.23
N GLU A 42 -11.62 -2.05 -4.06
CA GLU A 42 -12.39 -2.78 -5.09
C GLU A 42 -11.52 -3.44 -6.17
N LEU A 43 -10.33 -2.90 -6.43
CA LEU A 43 -9.39 -3.47 -7.39
C LEU A 43 -8.81 -4.81 -6.92
N TYR A 44 -8.98 -5.15 -5.64
CA TYR A 44 -8.36 -6.30 -4.99
C TYR A 44 -9.35 -7.42 -4.67
N ASP A 45 -10.63 -7.31 -5.06
CA ASP A 45 -11.63 -8.33 -4.75
C ASP A 45 -11.24 -9.72 -5.29
N ALA A 46 -10.83 -9.78 -6.57
CA ALA A 46 -10.32 -11.03 -7.17
C ALA A 46 -9.03 -11.50 -6.48
N LEU A 47 -8.21 -10.54 -6.04
CA LEU A 47 -6.91 -10.78 -5.42
C LEU A 47 -7.03 -11.37 -4.01
N VAL A 48 -8.07 -11.01 -3.25
CA VAL A 48 -8.41 -11.59 -1.93
C VAL A 48 -8.72 -13.08 -2.05
N GLU A 49 -9.52 -13.46 -3.06
CA GLU A 49 -9.88 -14.85 -3.31
C GLU A 49 -8.67 -15.69 -3.72
N GLU A 50 -7.83 -15.16 -4.62
CA GLU A 50 -6.60 -15.81 -5.07
C GLU A 50 -5.54 -15.91 -3.95
N GLY A 51 -5.50 -14.93 -3.05
CA GLY A 51 -4.53 -14.85 -1.96
C GLY A 51 -4.83 -15.75 -0.76
N GLY A 52 -5.95 -16.49 -0.76
CA GLY A 52 -6.33 -17.38 0.33
C GLY A 52 -6.76 -16.67 1.62
N LEU A 53 -7.12 -15.39 1.54
CA LEU A 53 -7.70 -14.64 2.66
C LEU A 53 -9.14 -15.11 2.90
N THR A 54 -9.59 -15.04 4.16
CA THR A 54 -10.93 -15.50 4.54
C THR A 54 -12.03 -14.76 3.76
N GLN A 55 -13.06 -15.48 3.32
CA GLN A 55 -14.21 -14.88 2.66
C GLN A 55 -14.86 -13.82 3.56
N GLY A 56 -14.89 -12.56 3.10
CA GLY A 56 -15.41 -11.42 3.85
C GLY A 56 -14.33 -10.53 4.50
N THR A 57 -13.06 -10.91 4.43
CA THR A 57 -11.94 -10.02 4.76
C THR A 57 -11.89 -8.88 3.76
N GLN A 58 -11.96 -7.64 4.24
CA GLN A 58 -11.74 -6.46 3.40
C GLN A 58 -10.28 -6.09 3.46
N VAL A 59 -9.73 -5.75 2.30
CA VAL A 59 -8.33 -5.38 2.16
C VAL A 59 -8.21 -3.91 1.78
N VAL A 60 -7.31 -3.22 2.45
CA VAL A 60 -6.92 -1.86 2.09
C VAL A 60 -5.45 -1.89 1.67
N PRO A 61 -5.15 -1.74 0.37
CA PRO A 61 -3.79 -1.77 -0.14
C PRO A 61 -3.10 -0.44 0.11
N ILE A 62 -1.82 -0.50 0.47
CA ILE A 62 -0.93 0.66 0.53
C ILE A 62 0.24 0.37 -0.39
N SER A 63 0.27 1.08 -1.50
CA SER A 63 1.33 0.97 -2.49
C SER A 63 2.66 1.42 -1.93
N CYS A 64 3.67 0.64 -2.23
CA CYS A 64 5.04 0.86 -1.85
C CYS A 64 5.98 0.32 -2.95
N PHE A 65 7.23 0.73 -2.88
CA PHE A 65 8.20 0.40 -3.93
C PHE A 65 9.50 -0.06 -3.31
N ALA A 66 10.08 -1.15 -3.84
CA ALA A 66 11.43 -1.54 -3.51
C ALA A 66 12.41 -0.47 -4.02
N VAL A 67 13.31 -0.03 -3.15
CA VAL A 67 14.40 0.87 -3.54
C VAL A 67 15.57 0.03 -4.02
N THR A 68 16.08 0.34 -5.20
CA THR A 68 17.24 -0.32 -5.81
C THR A 68 18.23 0.72 -6.34
N ASP A 69 19.36 0.28 -6.88
CA ASP A 69 20.33 1.18 -7.55
C ASP A 69 19.70 1.92 -8.74
N ASP A 70 18.83 1.26 -9.50
CA ASP A 70 18.12 1.85 -10.64
C ASP A 70 16.85 2.60 -10.19
N TRP A 71 16.16 2.10 -9.16
CA TRP A 71 14.94 2.68 -8.61
C TRP A 71 15.20 3.39 -7.29
N THR A 72 15.90 4.52 -7.38
CA THR A 72 16.10 5.44 -6.26
C THR A 72 14.78 6.10 -5.83
N PRO A 73 14.67 6.63 -4.59
CA PRO A 73 13.48 7.38 -4.17
C PRO A 73 13.12 8.54 -5.10
N GLN A 74 14.13 9.20 -5.69
CA GLN A 74 13.95 10.28 -6.65
C GLN A 74 13.39 9.77 -7.99
N ALA A 75 13.93 8.68 -8.52
CA ALA A 75 13.43 8.06 -9.76
C ALA A 75 11.97 7.61 -9.60
N LEU A 76 11.64 7.00 -8.46
CA LEU A 76 10.28 6.54 -8.14
C LEU A 76 9.27 7.70 -7.99
N ALA A 77 9.74 8.88 -7.61
CA ALA A 77 8.93 10.09 -7.46
C ALA A 77 8.80 10.90 -8.76
N GLU A 78 9.52 10.54 -9.82
CA GLU A 78 9.48 11.27 -11.09
C GLU A 78 8.06 11.31 -11.66
N GLY A 79 7.63 12.49 -12.13
CA GLY A 79 6.28 12.70 -12.66
C GLY A 79 5.16 12.73 -11.60
N THR A 80 5.50 12.61 -10.31
CA THR A 80 4.54 12.72 -9.21
C THR A 80 4.57 14.10 -8.54
N ARG A 81 3.64 14.33 -7.60
CA ARG A 81 3.58 15.56 -6.78
C ARG A 81 4.17 15.38 -5.39
N TYR A 82 4.81 14.25 -5.10
CA TYR A 82 5.26 13.94 -3.75
C TYR A 82 6.54 14.68 -3.40
N ALA A 83 6.62 15.17 -2.17
CA ALA A 83 7.77 15.93 -1.65
C ALA A 83 8.55 15.17 -0.56
N SER A 84 7.96 14.11 -0.01
CA SER A 84 8.55 13.31 1.05
C SER A 84 8.18 11.83 0.89
N TYR A 85 8.94 10.98 1.58
CA TYR A 85 8.74 9.54 1.60
C TYR A 85 9.17 8.96 2.95
N ARG A 86 8.76 7.72 3.23
CA ARG A 86 9.28 6.93 4.36
C ARG A 86 9.95 5.68 3.83
N LEU A 87 11.02 5.26 4.50
CA LEU A 87 11.74 4.02 4.24
C LEU A 87 11.55 3.06 5.41
N VAL A 88 11.37 1.78 5.10
CA VAL A 88 11.28 0.70 6.08
C VAL A 88 11.77 -0.59 5.47
N GLU A 89 12.40 -1.44 6.28
CA GLU A 89 12.78 -2.78 5.84
C GLU A 89 11.55 -3.67 5.69
N ALA A 90 11.44 -4.40 4.58
CA ALA A 90 10.30 -5.30 4.33
C ALA A 90 10.16 -6.33 5.46
N ALA A 91 11.30 -6.85 5.97
CA ALA A 91 11.33 -7.77 7.10
C ALA A 91 10.62 -7.23 8.35
N LYS A 92 10.74 -5.92 8.66
CA LYS A 92 10.07 -5.33 9.83
C LYS A 92 8.55 -5.35 9.71
N LEU A 93 8.03 -5.17 8.50
CA LEU A 93 6.60 -5.24 8.22
C LEU A 93 6.11 -6.70 8.27
N ILE A 94 6.87 -7.62 7.67
CA ILE A 94 6.57 -9.06 7.67
C ILE A 94 6.57 -9.62 9.09
N ASP A 95 7.57 -9.27 9.91
CA ASP A 95 7.69 -9.69 11.32
C ASP A 95 6.54 -9.15 12.18
N ALA A 96 6.00 -7.98 11.81
CA ALA A 96 4.81 -7.41 12.44
C ALA A 96 3.49 -8.03 11.92
N GLY A 97 3.56 -9.02 11.02
CA GLY A 97 2.40 -9.74 10.50
C GLY A 97 1.71 -9.05 9.33
N PHE A 98 2.29 -7.96 8.79
CA PHE A 98 1.80 -7.40 7.53
C PHE A 98 2.17 -8.31 6.38
N LEU A 99 1.24 -8.39 5.45
CA LEU A 99 1.44 -9.13 4.22
C LEU A 99 1.84 -8.12 3.13
N ILE A 100 2.85 -8.46 2.33
CA ILE A 100 3.42 -7.59 1.29
C ILE A 100 3.44 -8.35 -0.03
N TRP A 101 2.75 -7.84 -1.04
CA TRP A 101 2.56 -8.53 -2.32
C TRP A 101 3.19 -7.76 -3.48
N PRO A 102 3.84 -8.44 -4.43
CA PRO A 102 4.19 -7.86 -5.71
C PRO A 102 2.94 -7.73 -6.59
N THR A 103 2.72 -6.53 -7.11
CA THR A 103 1.54 -6.17 -7.88
C THR A 103 1.94 -5.41 -9.13
N ASP A 104 1.26 -5.72 -10.23
CA ASP A 104 1.39 -4.99 -11.47
C ASP A 104 0.17 -4.07 -11.62
N VAL A 105 0.43 -2.78 -11.83
CA VAL A 105 -0.57 -1.74 -12.05
C VAL A 105 -0.65 -1.42 -13.54
N LEU A 106 -1.87 -1.39 -14.06
CA LEU A 106 -2.15 -0.95 -15.42
C LEU A 106 -3.06 0.28 -15.38
N ASN A 107 -2.67 1.31 -16.12
CA ASN A 107 -3.45 2.54 -16.28
C ASN A 107 -3.87 2.65 -17.74
N ASP A 108 -5.19 2.59 -18.00
CA ASP A 108 -5.75 2.58 -19.36
C ASP A 108 -5.10 1.52 -20.27
N GLY A 109 -4.82 0.35 -19.70
CA GLY A 109 -4.20 -0.80 -20.39
C GLY A 109 -2.69 -0.69 -20.59
N GLN A 110 -2.04 0.38 -20.13
CA GLN A 110 -0.58 0.52 -20.15
C GLN A 110 0.02 0.13 -18.79
N GLU A 111 1.07 -0.68 -18.81
CA GLU A 111 1.80 -1.05 -17.60
C GLU A 111 2.53 0.18 -17.02
N ASP A 112 2.42 0.36 -15.70
CA ASP A 112 3.23 1.35 -15.00
C ASP A 112 4.72 0.94 -15.10
N PRO A 113 5.62 1.86 -15.50
CA PRO A 113 7.04 1.54 -15.65
C PRO A 113 7.70 1.07 -14.36
N ARG A 114 7.10 1.35 -13.19
CA ARG A 114 7.62 0.98 -11.88
C ARG A 114 7.13 -0.40 -11.43
N ASN A 115 6.33 -1.10 -12.24
CA ASN A 115 5.75 -2.39 -11.85
C ASN A 115 6.79 -3.37 -11.33
N GLU A 116 7.96 -3.46 -11.94
CA GLU A 116 9.01 -4.41 -11.51
C GLU A 116 9.44 -4.27 -10.04
N VAL A 117 9.32 -3.07 -9.47
CA VAL A 117 9.62 -2.78 -8.06
C VAL A 117 8.38 -2.40 -7.23
N HIS A 118 7.18 -2.52 -7.79
CA HIS A 118 5.93 -2.18 -7.10
C HIS A 118 5.43 -3.32 -6.23
N PHE A 119 4.99 -2.96 -5.02
CA PHE A 119 4.40 -3.84 -4.04
C PHE A 119 3.23 -3.15 -3.34
N ASP A 120 2.30 -3.92 -2.80
CA ASP A 120 1.28 -3.42 -1.88
C ASP A 120 1.43 -4.09 -0.51
N VAL A 121 1.49 -3.26 0.53
CA VAL A 121 1.23 -3.73 1.90
C VAL A 121 -0.27 -3.84 2.05
N ILE A 122 -0.77 -5.04 2.35
CA ILE A 122 -2.20 -5.21 2.58
C ILE A 122 -2.48 -5.08 4.07
N VAL A 123 -3.28 -4.07 4.38
CA VAL A 123 -3.91 -3.94 5.67
C VAL A 123 -5.24 -4.70 5.57
N ALA A 124 -5.24 -5.95 6.06
CA ALA A 124 -6.45 -6.75 6.15
C ALA A 124 -7.27 -6.34 7.38
N TRP A 125 -8.58 -6.19 7.23
CA TRP A 125 -9.45 -5.84 8.34
C TRP A 125 -10.78 -6.59 8.28
N GLU A 126 -11.23 -7.02 9.46
CA GLU A 126 -12.53 -7.66 9.65
C GLU A 126 -13.48 -6.70 10.40
N GLY A 127 -14.74 -6.63 9.97
CA GLY A 127 -15.78 -5.92 10.73
C GLY A 127 -15.96 -4.43 10.41
N VAL A 128 -15.41 -3.94 9.30
CA VAL A 128 -15.86 -2.69 8.68
C VAL A 128 -16.23 -3.00 7.24
N ALA A 129 -17.42 -2.58 6.82
CA ALA A 129 -17.88 -2.78 5.45
C ALA A 129 -17.52 -1.56 4.57
N ARG A 130 -17.01 -1.78 3.35
CA ARG A 130 -16.71 -0.72 2.36
C ARG A 130 -17.84 0.28 2.18
N GLU A 131 -19.08 -0.21 2.18
CA GLU A 131 -20.29 0.59 2.05
C GLU A 131 -20.42 1.64 3.16
N GLU A 132 -19.85 1.40 4.34
CA GLU A 132 -19.83 2.37 5.44
C GLU A 132 -18.98 3.59 5.11
N PHE A 133 -17.95 3.45 4.25
CA PHE A 133 -17.15 4.58 3.76
C PHE A 133 -17.85 5.36 2.66
N ALA A 134 -18.72 4.71 1.88
CA ALA A 134 -19.56 5.33 0.86
C ALA A 134 -20.90 5.88 1.40
N SER A 135 -21.23 5.62 2.68
CA SER A 135 -22.48 6.05 3.31
C SER A 135 -22.73 7.55 3.15
N THR A 136 -23.99 7.96 2.95
CA THR A 136 -24.39 9.37 2.91
C THR A 136 -24.28 10.04 4.29
N ASP A 137 -24.32 9.27 5.38
CA ASP A 137 -24.18 9.77 6.75
C ASP A 137 -22.69 10.01 7.11
N LYS A 138 -22.36 11.26 7.43
CA LYS A 138 -21.02 11.67 7.85
C LYS A 138 -20.55 10.93 9.11
N LYS A 139 -21.45 10.63 10.05
CA LYS A 139 -21.14 9.95 11.31
C LYS A 139 -20.73 8.51 11.06
N VAL A 140 -21.46 7.80 10.20
CA VAL A 140 -21.12 6.42 9.78
C VAL A 140 -19.74 6.39 9.13
N ARG A 141 -19.48 7.29 8.17
CA ARG A 141 -18.15 7.38 7.54
C ARG A 141 -17.03 7.65 8.55
N ALA A 142 -17.29 8.47 9.58
CA ALA A 142 -16.30 8.75 10.63
C ALA A 142 -16.02 7.53 11.50
N GLN A 143 -17.06 6.84 11.95
CA GLN A 143 -16.94 5.62 12.75
C GLN A 143 -16.26 4.47 11.99
N ALA A 144 -16.46 4.37 10.67
CA ALA A 144 -15.72 3.42 9.83
C ALA A 144 -14.22 3.72 9.80
N ARG A 145 -13.83 4.99 9.63
CA ARG A 145 -12.41 5.41 9.69
C ARG A 145 -11.80 5.19 11.06
N ASP A 146 -12.54 5.48 12.13
CA ASP A 146 -12.02 5.31 13.50
C ASP A 146 -11.81 3.83 13.85
N ARG A 147 -12.58 2.91 13.25
CA ARG A 147 -12.34 1.47 13.37
C ARG A 147 -11.11 1.00 12.58
N LEU A 148 -10.84 1.53 11.38
CA LEU A 148 -9.62 1.19 10.63
C LEU A 148 -8.35 1.85 11.17
N ARG A 149 -8.50 2.98 11.85
CA ARG A 149 -7.39 3.82 12.33
C ARG A 149 -6.30 3.03 13.08
N PRO A 150 -6.60 2.13 14.03
CA PRO A 150 -5.56 1.39 14.75
C PRO A 150 -4.62 0.57 13.85
N ALA A 151 -5.14 -0.10 12.80
CA ALA A 151 -4.30 -0.88 11.90
C ALA A 151 -3.37 0.00 11.05
N PHE A 152 -3.84 1.18 10.63
CA PHE A 152 -2.97 2.13 9.96
C PHE A 152 -1.99 2.80 10.92
N GLU A 153 -2.38 3.05 12.17
CA GLU A 153 -1.46 3.61 13.19
C GLU A 153 -0.34 2.61 13.52
N GLU A 154 -0.66 1.32 13.63
CA GLU A 154 0.34 0.26 13.78
C GLU A 154 1.31 0.24 12.60
N LEU A 155 0.79 0.21 11.36
CA LEU A 155 1.64 0.26 10.17
C LEU A 155 2.52 1.52 10.16
N LEU A 156 1.93 2.70 10.36
CA LEU A 156 2.66 3.98 10.36
C LEU A 156 3.71 4.05 11.47
N SER A 157 3.50 3.37 12.60
CA SER A 157 4.49 3.29 13.69
C SER A 157 5.73 2.47 13.33
N LEU A 158 5.60 1.55 12.37
CA LEU A 158 6.71 0.77 11.83
C LEU A 158 7.46 1.52 10.73
N LEU A 159 6.80 2.49 10.08
CA LEU A 159 7.45 3.31 9.07
C LEU A 159 8.43 4.27 9.75
N GLY A 160 9.64 4.38 9.20
CA GLY A 160 10.63 5.34 9.67
C GLY A 160 10.17 6.80 9.52
N GLU A 161 10.96 7.72 10.06
CA GLU A 161 10.70 9.16 9.93
C GLU A 161 10.61 9.60 8.45
N PRO A 162 9.78 10.62 8.15
CA PRO A 162 9.65 11.12 6.78
C PRO A 162 10.96 11.77 6.34
N GLN A 163 11.39 11.44 5.13
CA GLN A 163 12.59 11.97 4.48
C GLN A 163 12.18 12.89 3.33
N SER A 164 12.95 13.96 3.12
CA SER A 164 12.73 14.89 2.00
C SER A 164 13.24 14.30 0.69
N LEU A 165 12.53 14.54 -0.41
CA LEU A 165 13.03 14.25 -1.76
C LEU A 165 14.00 15.33 -2.27
N GLU A 166 14.12 16.47 -1.58
CA GLU A 166 14.91 17.63 -2.02
C GLU A 166 16.38 17.63 -1.56
N GLU A 167 16.82 16.70 -0.69
CA GLU A 167 18.21 16.62 -0.26
C GLU A 167 18.96 15.48 -0.99
N PRO A 168 20.08 15.75 -1.70
CA PRO A 168 21.01 14.70 -2.07
C PRO A 168 21.71 14.17 -0.80
N PRO A 169 22.10 12.88 -0.75
CA PRO A 169 22.90 12.38 0.36
C PRO A 169 24.21 13.17 0.43
N THR A 170 24.51 13.72 1.60
CA THR A 170 25.75 14.40 1.93
C THR A 170 26.94 13.45 1.98
#